data_AF-A0A7Y5TVK4-F1
#
_entry.id   AF-A0A7Y5TVK4-F1
#
_cell.length_a   1.000
_cell.length_b   1.000
_cell.length_c   1.000
_cell.angle_alpha   90.00
_cell.angle_beta   90.00
_cell.angle_gamma   90.00
#
_symmetry.space_group_name_H-M   'P 1'
#
loop_
_entity.id
_entity.type
_entity.pdbx_description
1 polymer ?
#
loop_
_entity_poly.entity_id
_entity_poly.type
_entity_poly.pdbx_seq_one_letter_code
_entity_poly.pdbx_strand_id
1 'polypeptide(L)'
;MSRSLVRPPRSVTRLFRALPLCALAALSAGAQQATLDSATLAGFPWRTLGPANFEGRVADVVGIPSPSQTFFVAAAAGGIWKTTNGGVTFRPVFDDQRTVSMGALAIAPSDTQQVWAGTGEQNSRNTIEPGRGIFKSTDGGITWRSMGLERTQHIGRIVVHPTNPNIVYVAALGAAWTANPERGLYKTEDGGQSWKLVKFVSDRAGFVDVALDPK
;
A
#
# COMPACT_ATOMS: atom_id res chain seq x y z
N MET A 1 -47.42 33.93 -57.09
CA MET A 1 -47.66 34.74 -58.30
C MET A 1 -46.44 34.63 -59.20
N SER A 2 -46.67 34.13 -60.41
CA SER A 2 -45.70 33.82 -61.46
C SER A 2 -45.21 35.09 -62.17
N ARG A 3 -43.94 35.11 -62.62
CA ARG A 3 -43.56 35.55 -63.99
C ARG A 3 -42.07 35.37 -64.32
N SER A 4 -41.87 34.96 -65.57
CA SER A 4 -40.77 35.28 -66.49
C SER A 4 -39.59 34.31 -66.66
N LEU A 5 -39.59 33.67 -67.83
CA LEU A 5 -38.49 32.98 -68.52
C LEU A 5 -37.71 33.98 -69.39
N VAL A 6 -36.38 34.03 -69.31
CA VAL A 6 -35.47 34.38 -70.44
C VAL A 6 -34.08 33.71 -70.20
N ARG A 7 -33.54 33.03 -71.22
CA ARG A 7 -32.14 32.52 -71.35
C ARG A 7 -31.38 33.40 -72.38
N PRO A 8 -30.11 33.10 -72.75
CA PRO A 8 -28.78 33.14 -72.11
C PRO A 8 -27.88 34.25 -72.78
N PRO A 9 -26.53 34.31 -72.64
CA PRO A 9 -25.64 33.55 -73.53
C PRO A 9 -24.25 33.14 -72.94
N ARG A 10 -23.46 32.47 -73.78
CA ARG A 10 -22.20 31.75 -73.54
C ARG A 10 -20.94 32.62 -73.67
N SER A 11 -19.83 32.05 -73.15
CA SER A 11 -18.39 32.28 -73.49
C SER A 11 -17.78 33.56 -72.90
N VAL A 12 -16.51 33.65 -72.49
CA VAL A 12 -15.27 33.13 -73.07
C VAL A 12 -14.20 32.92 -71.99
N THR A 13 -13.46 31.84 -72.16
CA THR A 13 -12.13 31.44 -71.68
C THR A 13 -11.17 32.55 -71.19
N ARG A 14 -10.54 32.34 -70.02
CA ARG A 14 -9.15 32.75 -69.77
C ARG A 14 -8.41 31.63 -69.02
N LEU A 15 -7.55 30.91 -69.75
CA LEU A 15 -6.50 30.09 -69.16
C LEU A 15 -5.49 31.02 -68.48
N PHE A 16 -5.38 30.96 -67.16
CA PHE A 16 -4.17 31.39 -66.47
C PHE A 16 -3.36 30.15 -66.11
N ARG A 17 -2.19 30.03 -66.74
CA ARG A 17 -1.19 29.00 -66.49
C ARG A 17 -0.73 29.07 -65.03
N ALA A 18 -0.67 27.89 -64.43
CA ALA A 18 -0.21 27.62 -63.08
C ALA A 18 1.26 28.02 -62.87
N LEU A 19 1.54 28.70 -61.76
CA LEU A 19 2.83 28.59 -61.07
C LEU A 19 2.74 27.37 -60.14
N PRO A 20 3.69 26.41 -60.20
CA PRO A 20 3.72 25.36 -59.20
C PRO A 20 4.19 25.98 -57.89
N LEU A 21 3.28 26.05 -56.92
CA LEU A 21 3.59 26.31 -55.54
C LEU A 21 4.47 25.13 -55.08
N CYS A 22 5.80 25.29 -55.09
CA CYS A 22 6.70 24.37 -54.42
C CYS A 22 6.35 24.37 -52.93
N ALA A 23 5.50 23.43 -52.53
CA ALA A 23 5.19 23.20 -51.14
C ALA A 23 6.49 22.83 -50.42
N LEU A 24 6.96 23.71 -49.53
CA LEU A 24 7.82 23.30 -48.44
C LEU A 24 7.02 22.27 -47.63
N ALA A 25 7.17 20.99 -47.94
CA ALA A 25 6.83 19.93 -47.02
C ALA A 25 7.78 20.10 -45.84
N ALA A 26 7.32 20.82 -44.81
CA ALA A 26 7.94 20.77 -43.50
C ALA A 26 8.01 19.29 -43.12
N LEU A 27 9.22 18.75 -43.09
CA LEU A 27 9.52 17.48 -42.45
C LEU A 27 9.09 17.65 -40.99
N SER A 28 7.85 17.31 -40.69
CA SER A 28 7.47 16.91 -39.35
C SER A 28 8.23 15.60 -39.12
N ALA A 29 9.46 15.73 -38.66
CA ALA A 29 10.09 14.67 -37.90
C ALA A 29 9.15 14.47 -36.70
N GLY A 30 8.19 13.57 -36.87
CA GLY A 30 7.33 13.15 -35.77
C GLY A 30 8.27 12.72 -34.68
N ALA A 31 8.27 13.45 -33.56
CA ALA A 31 8.92 12.97 -32.37
C ALA A 31 8.26 11.62 -32.07
N GLN A 32 8.96 10.54 -32.41
CA GLN A 32 8.51 9.20 -32.09
C GLN A 32 8.42 9.18 -30.57
N GLN A 33 7.20 9.19 -30.04
CA GLN A 33 6.99 9.11 -28.60
C GLN A 33 7.71 7.84 -28.16
N ALA A 34 8.84 7.98 -27.47
CA ALA A 34 9.58 6.83 -26.98
C ALA A 34 8.64 6.07 -26.04
N THR A 35 8.17 4.92 -26.49
CA THR A 35 7.31 4.07 -25.68
C THR A 35 8.24 3.34 -24.72
N LEU A 36 8.09 3.63 -23.42
CA LEU A 36 8.82 2.92 -22.39
C LEU A 36 8.17 1.54 -22.25
N ASP A 37 8.81 0.50 -22.79
CA ASP A 37 8.38 -0.87 -22.56
C ASP A 37 8.79 -1.37 -21.16
N SER A 38 8.16 -2.46 -20.71
CA SER A 38 8.43 -3.00 -19.36
C SER A 38 9.87 -3.44 -19.17
N ALA A 39 10.57 -3.87 -20.23
CA ALA A 39 11.96 -4.28 -20.18
C ALA A 39 12.88 -3.07 -19.94
N THR A 40 12.62 -1.97 -20.64
CA THR A 40 13.31 -0.69 -20.48
C THR A 40 13.10 -0.14 -19.07
N LEU A 41 11.86 -0.16 -18.58
CA LEU A 41 11.53 0.35 -17.23
C LEU A 41 12.17 -0.51 -16.13
N ALA A 42 12.23 -1.83 -16.29
CA ALA A 42 12.89 -2.74 -15.36
C ALA A 42 14.41 -2.51 -15.27
N GLY A 43 15.02 -1.94 -16.32
CA GLY A 43 16.44 -1.56 -16.33
C GLY A 43 16.79 -0.34 -15.48
N PHE A 44 15.80 0.39 -14.96
CA PHE A 44 16.03 1.56 -14.09
C PHE A 44 15.78 1.19 -12.62
N PRO A 45 16.84 0.89 -11.85
CA PRO A 45 16.67 0.59 -10.43
C PRO A 45 16.21 1.82 -9.67
N TRP A 46 15.21 1.64 -8.82
CA TRP A 46 14.85 2.65 -7.82
C TRP A 46 16.02 2.82 -6.85
N ARG A 47 16.38 4.08 -6.55
CA ARG A 47 17.35 4.41 -5.52
C ARG A 47 16.80 5.49 -4.61
N THR A 48 17.03 5.35 -3.31
CA THR A 48 16.71 6.38 -2.33
C THR A 48 17.66 7.57 -2.52
N LEU A 49 17.12 8.79 -2.61
CA LEU A 49 17.90 10.03 -2.73
C LEU A 49 18.17 10.71 -1.38
N GLY A 50 17.65 10.15 -0.28
CA GLY A 50 17.84 10.67 1.08
C GLY A 50 16.67 11.55 1.56
N PRO A 51 16.69 11.98 2.84
CA PRO A 51 17.87 12.27 3.67
C PRO A 51 18.63 11.02 4.19
N ALA A 52 19.91 11.23 4.53
CA ALA A 52 20.82 10.16 4.98
C ALA A 52 20.43 9.55 6.34
N ASN A 53 19.58 10.23 7.12
CA ASN A 53 19.00 9.74 8.37
C ASN A 53 17.50 9.57 8.16
N PHE A 54 16.94 8.43 8.58
CA PHE A 54 15.50 8.18 8.50
C PHE A 54 14.76 9.11 9.45
N GLU A 55 14.12 10.14 8.89
CA GLU A 55 13.14 10.94 9.61
C GLU A 55 11.76 10.34 9.38
N GLY A 56 11.05 10.04 10.46
CA GLY A 56 9.74 9.41 10.39
C GLY A 56 9.34 8.81 11.72
N ARG A 57 8.04 8.56 11.89
CA ARG A 57 7.52 7.92 13.09
C ARG A 57 7.64 6.40 12.93
N VAL A 58 8.29 5.76 13.89
CA VAL A 58 8.26 4.30 14.06
C VAL A 58 7.03 3.98 14.91
N ALA A 59 6.15 3.13 14.38
CA ALA A 59 4.95 2.68 15.07
C ALA A 59 5.23 1.49 16.00
N ASP A 60 6.08 0.56 15.56
CA ASP A 60 6.40 -0.64 16.33
C ASP A 60 7.76 -1.24 15.96
N VAL A 61 8.36 -1.99 16.90
CA VAL A 61 9.60 -2.74 16.70
C VAL A 61 9.47 -4.09 17.41
N VAL A 62 9.67 -5.19 16.66
CA VAL A 62 9.65 -6.55 17.20
C VAL A 62 10.89 -7.32 16.81
N GLY A 63 11.48 -8.05 17.75
CA GLY A 63 12.74 -8.77 17.57
C GLY A 63 12.64 -10.23 17.96
N ILE A 64 13.47 -11.06 17.34
CA ILE A 64 13.73 -12.41 17.83
C ILE A 64 14.75 -12.29 18.97
N PRO A 65 14.51 -12.94 20.13
CA PRO A 65 15.46 -12.88 21.24
C PRO A 65 16.88 -13.35 20.88
N SER A 66 17.85 -12.92 21.69
CA SER A 66 19.26 -13.33 21.60
C SER A 66 19.41 -14.85 21.50
N PRO A 67 20.35 -15.38 20.68
CA PRO A 67 21.44 -14.69 19.99
C PRO A 67 21.08 -14.11 18.61
N SER A 68 19.81 -14.15 18.22
CA SER A 68 19.39 -13.58 16.94
C SER A 68 19.63 -12.07 16.90
N GLN A 69 20.09 -11.58 15.75
CA GLN A 69 20.21 -10.15 15.47
C GLN A 69 19.10 -9.67 14.51
N THR A 70 18.01 -10.43 14.45
CA THR A 70 16.88 -10.16 13.57
C THR A 70 15.78 -9.41 14.28
N PHE A 71 15.41 -8.26 13.73
CA PHE A 71 14.22 -7.52 14.14
C PHE A 71 13.58 -6.79 12.96
N PHE A 72 12.32 -6.43 13.17
CA PHE A 72 11.48 -5.72 12.22
C PHE A 72 11.10 -4.36 12.81
N VAL A 73 10.96 -3.38 11.94
CA VAL A 73 10.51 -2.02 12.26
C VAL A 73 9.31 -1.73 11.38
N ALA A 74 8.20 -1.31 11.99
CA ALA A 74 7.02 -0.80 11.32
C ALA A 74 7.06 0.73 11.35
N ALA A 75 7.09 1.35 10.17
CA ALA A 75 6.99 2.81 10.05
C ALA A 75 5.51 3.23 9.91
N ALA A 76 5.12 4.29 10.61
CA ALA A 76 3.77 4.85 10.57
C ALA A 76 3.26 5.12 9.14
N ALA A 77 4.18 5.54 8.26
CA ALA A 77 3.97 5.72 6.83
C ALA A 77 5.27 5.38 6.07
N GLY A 78 5.60 4.10 5.96
CA GLY A 78 6.84 3.65 5.32
C GLY A 78 7.04 2.13 5.26
N GLY A 79 5.96 1.36 5.46
CA GLY A 79 6.01 -0.10 5.38
C GLY A 79 6.79 -0.76 6.51
N ILE A 80 7.30 -1.96 6.23
CA ILE A 80 8.03 -2.80 7.19
C ILE A 80 9.47 -2.94 6.71
N TRP A 81 10.40 -2.74 7.65
CA TRP A 81 11.82 -2.89 7.43
C TRP A 81 12.35 -4.04 8.29
N LYS A 82 13.23 -4.86 7.73
CA LYS A 82 13.86 -5.99 8.43
C LYS A 82 15.36 -5.81 8.46
N THR A 83 15.98 -6.13 9.58
CA THR A 83 17.43 -6.34 9.71
C THR A 83 17.72 -7.75 10.19
N THR A 84 18.93 -8.23 9.90
CA THR A 84 19.47 -9.50 10.40
C THR A 84 20.89 -9.34 10.97
N ASN A 85 21.37 -8.10 11.10
CA ASN A 85 22.72 -7.75 11.54
C ASN A 85 22.70 -6.66 12.62
N GLY A 86 21.67 -6.67 13.47
CA GLY A 86 21.61 -5.81 14.64
C GLY A 86 21.33 -4.35 14.32
N GLY A 87 20.70 -4.07 13.18
CA GLY A 87 20.33 -2.71 12.76
C GLY A 87 21.42 -1.97 12.00
N VAL A 88 22.52 -2.63 11.61
CA VAL A 88 23.55 -2.03 10.74
C VAL A 88 22.99 -1.74 9.35
N THR A 89 22.20 -2.67 8.79
CA THR A 89 21.45 -2.44 7.55
C THR A 89 20.01 -2.95 7.66
N PHE A 90 19.13 -2.31 6.89
CA PHE A 90 17.72 -2.68 6.77
C PHE A 90 17.34 -2.92 5.32
N ARG A 91 16.44 -3.86 5.09
CA ARG A 91 15.76 -4.07 3.80
C ARG A 91 14.26 -3.86 3.96
N PRO A 92 13.58 -3.19 3.01
CA PRO A 92 12.14 -3.16 3.01
C PRO A 92 11.61 -4.57 2.71
N VAL A 93 10.50 -4.93 3.34
CA VAL A 93 9.89 -6.27 3.20
C VAL A 93 8.38 -6.22 2.95
N PHE A 94 7.83 -5.05 2.65
CA PHE A 94 6.38 -4.84 2.47
C PHE A 94 6.03 -3.93 1.28
N ASP A 95 6.99 -3.67 0.38
CA ASP A 95 6.86 -2.71 -0.73
C ASP A 95 5.95 -3.19 -1.85
N ASP A 96 5.61 -4.48 -1.88
CA ASP A 96 4.68 -5.07 -2.85
C ASP A 96 3.21 -4.96 -2.42
N GLN A 97 2.94 -4.33 -1.28
CA GLN A 97 1.60 -4.18 -0.73
C GLN A 97 0.98 -2.83 -1.05
N ARG A 98 -0.37 -2.79 -1.10
CA ARG A 98 -1.14 -1.58 -1.41
C ARG A 98 -1.32 -0.61 -0.24
N THR A 99 -0.57 -0.79 0.84
CA THR A 99 -0.56 0.11 1.99
C THR A 99 0.82 0.17 2.60
N VAL A 100 1.17 1.34 3.11
CA VAL A 100 2.45 1.62 3.77
C VAL A 100 2.27 2.11 5.19
N SER A 101 1.02 2.28 5.64
CA SER A 101 0.73 2.70 7.01
C SER A 101 0.70 1.48 7.92
N MET A 102 1.58 1.48 8.93
CA MET A 102 1.73 0.38 9.86
C MET A 102 1.34 0.78 11.28
N GLY A 103 0.63 -0.11 11.97
CA GLY A 103 0.23 0.08 13.36
C GLY A 103 0.89 -0.90 14.33
N ALA A 104 1.01 -2.18 13.96
CA ALA A 104 1.55 -3.20 14.85
C ALA A 104 2.31 -4.29 14.11
N LEU A 105 3.29 -4.90 14.78
CA LEU A 105 3.95 -6.14 14.38
C LEU A 105 3.87 -7.16 15.51
N ALA A 106 3.89 -8.45 15.16
CA ALA A 106 4.08 -9.51 16.14
C ALA A 106 4.81 -10.71 15.51
N ILE A 107 5.82 -11.23 16.19
CA ILE A 107 6.48 -12.50 15.84
C ILE A 107 5.87 -13.58 16.71
N ALA A 108 5.51 -14.72 16.13
CA ALA A 108 5.00 -15.84 16.92
C ALA A 108 6.12 -16.43 17.80
N PRO A 109 5.94 -16.54 19.13
CA PRO A 109 7.00 -17.04 20.01
C PRO A 109 7.41 -18.49 19.73
N SER A 110 6.46 -19.34 19.34
CA SER A 110 6.70 -20.75 19.00
C SER A 110 7.16 -20.99 17.56
N ASP A 111 7.09 -19.98 16.68
CA ASP A 111 7.53 -20.08 15.29
C ASP A 111 7.95 -18.69 14.77
N THR A 112 9.25 -18.40 14.86
CA THR A 112 9.80 -17.10 14.46
C THR A 112 9.74 -16.82 12.95
N GLN A 113 9.39 -17.81 12.10
CA GLN A 113 9.10 -17.56 10.68
C GLN A 113 7.72 -16.96 10.47
N GLN A 114 6.81 -17.12 11.44
CA GLN A 114 5.48 -16.54 11.40
C GLN A 114 5.50 -15.12 11.98
N VAL A 115 5.26 -14.14 11.11
CA VAL A 115 5.19 -12.72 11.47
C VAL A 115 3.84 -12.17 11.05
N TRP A 116 3.23 -11.38 11.92
CA TRP A 116 1.98 -10.69 11.69
C TRP A 116 2.21 -9.19 11.61
N ALA A 117 1.46 -8.54 10.73
CA ALA A 117 1.48 -7.10 10.56
C ALA A 117 0.06 -6.54 10.57
N GLY A 118 -0.15 -5.54 11.40
CA GLY A 118 -1.36 -4.74 11.48
C GLY A 118 -1.11 -3.42 10.80
N THR A 119 -1.95 -3.10 9.82
CA THR A 119 -1.81 -1.86 9.05
C THR A 119 -2.74 -0.77 9.60
N GLY A 120 -2.38 0.49 9.36
CA GLY A 120 -3.06 1.66 9.88
C GLY A 120 -2.71 1.92 11.34
N GLU A 121 -1.96 2.98 11.57
CA GLU A 121 -1.49 3.35 12.91
C GLU A 121 -2.64 3.83 13.80
N GLN A 122 -2.70 3.33 15.03
CA GLN A 122 -3.66 3.72 16.06
C GLN A 122 -3.32 5.03 16.79
N ASN A 123 -2.08 5.51 16.66
CA ASN A 123 -1.61 6.74 17.31
C ASN A 123 -2.18 7.96 16.58
N SER A 124 -3.46 8.24 16.84
CA SER A 124 -4.23 9.34 16.28
C SER A 124 -3.58 10.71 16.55
N ARG A 125 -2.64 11.07 15.68
CA ARG A 125 -2.11 12.42 15.52
C ARG A 125 -2.72 13.05 14.27
N ASN A 126 -2.57 14.35 14.11
CA ASN A 126 -2.99 15.16 12.95
C ASN A 126 -2.80 14.53 11.53
N THR A 127 -1.98 13.48 11.39
CA THR A 127 -1.80 12.72 10.14
C THR A 127 -1.61 11.23 10.47
N ILE A 128 -2.66 10.44 10.23
CA ILE A 128 -2.65 8.97 10.18
C ILE A 128 -3.51 8.50 9.01
N GLU A 129 -3.03 7.49 8.30
CA GLU A 129 -3.74 6.88 7.18
C GLU A 129 -4.44 5.58 7.60
N PRO A 130 -5.61 5.26 7.04
CA PRO A 130 -6.23 3.98 7.23
C PRO A 130 -5.38 2.88 6.58
N GLY A 131 -5.24 1.78 7.30
CA GLY A 131 -4.66 0.53 6.84
C GLY A 131 -5.61 -0.30 6.00
N ARG A 132 -5.14 -1.51 5.70
CA ARG A 132 -5.83 -2.57 4.95
C ARG A 132 -5.86 -3.86 5.75
N GLY A 133 -6.07 -3.78 7.07
CA GLY A 133 -6.26 -4.93 7.95
C GLY A 133 -4.96 -5.63 8.36
N ILE A 134 -5.02 -6.96 8.42
CA ILE A 134 -3.97 -7.83 8.92
C ILE A 134 -3.27 -8.55 7.78
N PHE A 135 -1.94 -8.65 7.88
CA PHE A 135 -1.12 -9.45 6.99
C PHE A 135 -0.32 -10.48 7.79
N LYS A 136 -0.04 -11.62 7.16
CA LYS A 136 0.76 -12.70 7.72
C LYS A 136 1.88 -13.09 6.75
N SER A 137 3.06 -13.29 7.29
CA SER A 137 4.17 -13.97 6.66
C SER A 137 4.44 -15.30 7.37
N THR A 138 4.87 -16.31 6.62
CA THR A 138 5.31 -17.63 7.12
C THR A 138 6.73 -17.97 6.69
N ASP A 139 7.46 -17.00 6.15
CA ASP A 139 8.83 -17.11 5.63
C ASP A 139 9.74 -16.02 6.21
N GLY A 140 9.43 -15.58 7.42
CA GLY A 140 10.21 -14.57 8.14
C GLY A 140 10.15 -13.19 7.49
N GLY A 141 9.00 -12.82 6.92
CA GLY A 141 8.77 -11.55 6.25
C GLY A 141 9.46 -11.45 4.89
N ILE A 142 9.51 -12.52 4.11
CA ILE A 142 9.90 -12.44 2.69
C ILE A 142 8.66 -12.20 1.83
N THR A 143 7.55 -12.90 2.11
CA THR A 143 6.25 -12.70 1.47
C THR A 143 5.16 -12.48 2.52
N TRP A 144 4.11 -11.74 2.10
CA TRP A 144 2.98 -11.40 2.97
C TRP A 144 1.66 -11.71 2.28
N ARG A 145 0.69 -12.20 3.06
CA ARG A 145 -0.68 -12.49 2.61
C ARG A 145 -1.67 -11.68 3.46
N SER A 146 -2.67 -11.07 2.81
CA SER A 146 -3.80 -10.47 3.54
C SER A 146 -4.59 -11.55 4.26
N MET A 147 -4.92 -11.30 5.53
CA MET A 147 -5.67 -12.18 6.41
C MET A 147 -7.00 -11.55 6.84
N GLY A 148 -7.47 -10.50 6.14
CA GLY A 148 -8.75 -9.86 6.42
C GLY A 148 -8.66 -8.70 7.40
N LEU A 149 -9.82 -8.33 7.97
CA LEU A 149 -10.00 -7.17 8.85
C LEU A 149 -9.70 -5.82 8.17
N GLU A 150 -9.83 -5.71 6.85
CA GLU A 150 -9.53 -4.48 6.09
C GLU A 150 -10.37 -3.30 6.55
N ARG A 151 -11.62 -3.56 6.97
CA ARG A 151 -12.60 -2.54 7.35
C ARG A 151 -12.35 -1.95 8.75
N THR A 152 -11.45 -2.55 9.55
CA THR A 152 -11.06 -2.00 10.85
C THR A 152 -10.20 -0.75 10.71
N GLN A 153 -9.54 -0.55 9.56
CA GLN A 153 -8.65 0.55 9.23
C GLN A 153 -7.41 0.68 10.12
N HIS A 154 -7.53 0.71 11.44
CA HIS A 154 -6.41 0.94 12.35
C HIS A 154 -6.25 -0.22 13.33
N ILE A 155 -5.06 -0.83 13.34
CA ILE A 155 -4.70 -1.95 14.21
C ILE A 155 -3.71 -1.48 15.25
N GLY A 156 -4.08 -1.54 16.52
CA GLY A 156 -3.24 -1.05 17.62
C GLY A 156 -2.28 -2.08 18.20
N ARG A 157 -2.69 -3.35 18.24
CA ARG A 157 -1.87 -4.43 18.79
C ARG A 157 -2.23 -5.77 18.17
N ILE A 158 -1.21 -6.61 18.01
CA ILE A 158 -1.35 -8.03 17.71
C ILE A 158 -0.62 -8.81 18.80
N VAL A 159 -1.25 -9.85 19.33
CA VAL A 159 -0.60 -10.80 20.25
C VAL A 159 -0.84 -12.22 19.74
N VAL A 160 0.26 -12.95 19.55
CA VAL A 160 0.24 -14.35 19.15
C VAL A 160 0.37 -15.22 20.41
N HIS A 161 -0.42 -16.28 20.50
CA HIS A 161 -0.36 -17.20 21.63
C HIS A 161 1.03 -17.87 21.71
N PRO A 162 1.61 -18.00 22.92
CA PRO A 162 3.02 -18.37 23.08
C PRO A 162 3.38 -19.76 22.56
N THR A 163 2.42 -20.70 22.59
CA THR A 163 2.65 -22.11 22.21
C THR A 163 1.87 -22.55 20.98
N ASN A 164 1.00 -21.71 20.43
CA ASN A 164 0.19 -22.06 19.27
C ASN A 164 0.09 -20.85 18.34
N PRO A 165 0.84 -20.81 17.23
CA PRO A 165 0.93 -19.64 16.39
C PRO A 165 -0.35 -19.40 15.55
N ASN A 166 -1.32 -20.31 15.59
CA ASN A 166 -2.63 -20.15 14.96
C ASN A 166 -3.64 -19.39 15.82
N ILE A 167 -3.36 -19.22 17.12
CA ILE A 167 -4.20 -18.43 18.02
C ILE A 167 -3.64 -17.02 18.11
N VAL A 168 -4.39 -16.04 17.63
CA VAL A 168 -3.94 -14.64 17.56
C VAL A 168 -5.06 -13.71 17.98
N TYR A 169 -4.71 -12.70 18.76
CA TYR A 169 -5.59 -11.61 19.18
C TYR A 169 -5.19 -10.32 18.50
N VAL A 170 -6.19 -9.55 18.07
CA VAL A 170 -6.01 -8.28 17.35
C VAL A 170 -6.87 -7.21 18.02
N ALA A 171 -6.21 -6.18 18.54
CA ALA A 171 -6.86 -4.97 19.04
C ALA A 171 -7.09 -4.00 17.86
N ALA A 172 -8.34 -3.86 17.46
CA ALA A 172 -8.76 -2.98 16.38
C ALA A 172 -9.34 -1.68 16.94
N LEU A 173 -8.69 -0.56 16.63
CA LEU A 173 -9.19 0.76 16.96
C LEU A 173 -10.45 1.07 16.16
N GLY A 174 -10.54 0.63 14.90
CA GLY A 174 -11.57 1.07 13.96
C GLY A 174 -11.18 2.36 13.24
N ALA A 175 -12.08 2.87 12.40
CA ALA A 175 -11.91 4.17 11.74
C ALA A 175 -11.66 5.29 12.77
N ALA A 176 -10.54 6.00 12.72
CA ALA A 176 -10.16 6.94 13.78
C ALA A 176 -11.17 8.10 13.96
N TRP A 177 -11.79 8.55 12.86
CA TRP A 177 -12.55 9.80 12.81
C TRP A 177 -14.06 9.64 12.62
N THR A 178 -14.57 8.42 12.51
CA THR A 178 -15.99 8.15 12.28
C THR A 178 -16.49 6.95 13.08
N ALA A 179 -17.80 6.88 13.30
CA ALA A 179 -18.40 5.66 13.84
C ALA A 179 -18.20 4.50 12.85
N ASN A 180 -17.83 3.33 13.38
CA ASN A 180 -17.49 2.16 12.59
C ASN A 180 -17.76 0.88 13.41
N PRO A 181 -18.53 -0.09 12.90
CA PRO A 181 -18.87 -1.31 13.63
C PRO A 181 -17.72 -2.33 13.72
N GLU A 182 -16.61 -2.10 13.01
CA GLU A 182 -15.46 -3.03 12.93
C GLU A 182 -14.44 -2.79 14.07
N ARG A 183 -14.85 -2.05 15.10
CA ARG A 183 -14.07 -1.84 16.32
C ARG A 183 -14.12 -3.09 17.18
N GLY A 184 -13.05 -3.38 17.92
CA GLY A 184 -13.12 -4.44 18.92
C GLY A 184 -11.83 -5.21 19.15
N LEU A 185 -11.94 -6.26 19.96
CA LEU A 185 -10.93 -7.29 20.08
C LEU A 185 -11.35 -8.49 19.24
N TYR A 186 -10.53 -8.84 18.26
CA TYR A 186 -10.72 -9.99 17.40
C TYR A 186 -9.80 -11.13 17.83
N LYS A 187 -10.25 -12.37 17.60
CA LYS A 187 -9.49 -13.58 17.83
C LYS A 187 -9.59 -14.49 16.61
N THR A 188 -8.50 -15.11 16.21
CA THR A 188 -8.47 -16.27 15.32
C THR A 188 -7.92 -17.48 16.08
N GLU A 189 -8.34 -18.68 15.69
CA GLU A 189 -7.81 -19.96 16.17
C GLU A 189 -7.34 -20.85 15.01
N ASP A 190 -7.46 -20.39 13.77
CA ASP A 190 -7.16 -21.11 12.53
C ASP A 190 -6.04 -20.42 11.71
N GLY A 191 -5.24 -19.60 12.39
CA GLY A 191 -4.10 -18.92 11.79
C GLY A 191 -4.49 -17.79 10.85
N GLY A 192 -5.66 -17.18 11.06
CA GLY A 192 -6.18 -16.00 10.36
C GLY A 192 -7.10 -16.27 9.18
N GLN A 193 -7.55 -17.53 9.00
CA GLN A 193 -8.52 -17.86 7.96
C GLN A 193 -9.90 -17.31 8.32
N SER A 194 -10.22 -17.26 9.61
CA SER A 194 -11.42 -16.61 10.14
C SER A 194 -11.12 -15.81 11.41
N TRP A 195 -11.97 -14.80 11.66
CA TRP A 195 -11.87 -13.92 12.82
C TRP A 195 -13.19 -13.85 13.57
N LYS A 196 -13.13 -14.04 14.88
CA LYS A 196 -14.25 -13.85 15.80
C LYS A 196 -14.07 -12.55 16.58
N LEU A 197 -15.10 -11.70 16.58
CA LEU A 197 -15.18 -10.56 17.48
C LEU A 197 -15.46 -11.07 18.90
N VAL A 198 -14.45 -11.03 19.77
CA VAL A 198 -14.54 -11.57 21.14
C VAL A 198 -14.84 -10.52 22.18
N LYS A 199 -14.61 -9.23 21.87
CA LYS A 199 -15.03 -8.12 22.71
C LYS A 199 -15.40 -6.90 21.86
N PHE A 200 -16.55 -6.32 22.17
CA PHE A 200 -17.10 -5.13 21.54
C PHE A 200 -17.63 -4.18 22.61
N VAL A 201 -17.46 -2.88 22.43
CA VAL A 201 -17.99 -1.86 23.35
C VAL A 201 -19.03 -1.02 22.63
N SER A 202 -18.65 -0.35 21.54
CA SER A 202 -19.56 0.40 20.66
C SER A 202 -18.89 0.68 19.32
N ASP A 203 -19.64 1.25 18.38
CA ASP A 203 -19.13 1.73 17.09
C ASP A 203 -18.24 2.98 17.20
N ARG A 204 -18.04 3.50 18.42
CA ARG A 204 -17.19 4.68 18.71
C ARG A 204 -16.03 4.37 19.65
N ALA A 205 -15.95 3.18 20.24
CA ALA A 205 -14.89 2.79 21.16
C ALA A 205 -14.19 1.51 20.67
N GLY A 206 -12.90 1.64 20.32
CA GLY A 206 -12.06 0.53 19.85
C GLY A 206 -11.01 0.13 20.87
N PHE A 207 -10.21 -0.88 20.50
CA PHE A 207 -9.12 -1.41 21.32
C PHE A 207 -7.79 -1.06 20.65
N VAL A 208 -6.85 -0.52 21.43
CA VAL A 208 -5.50 -0.20 20.94
C VAL A 208 -4.44 -1.13 21.52
N ASP A 209 -4.78 -1.91 22.54
CA ASP A 209 -3.84 -2.81 23.19
C ASP A 209 -4.53 -4.09 23.69
N VAL A 210 -3.73 -5.15 23.82
CA VAL A 210 -4.09 -6.43 24.43
C VAL A 210 -2.80 -7.10 24.89
N ALA A 211 -2.85 -7.77 26.04
CA ALA A 211 -1.76 -8.61 26.53
C ALA A 211 -2.34 -9.96 26.96
N LEU A 212 -1.53 -11.01 26.81
CA LEU A 212 -1.82 -12.32 27.39
C LEU A 212 -1.08 -12.43 28.73
N ASP A 213 -1.77 -12.99 29.73
CA ASP A 213 -1.08 -13.42 30.96
C ASP A 213 -0.12 -14.57 30.57
N PRO A 214 1.17 -14.49 30.96
CA PRO A 214 2.13 -15.56 30.68
C PRO A 214 1.90 -16.85 31.49
N LYS A 215 0.93 -16.87 32.42
CA LYS A 215 0.63 -18.00 33.31
C LYS A 215 -0.38 -19.00 32.74
#